data_AF-A0A3C0ITP1-F1
#
_entry.id   AF-A0A3C0ITP1-F1
#
_cell.length_a   1.000
_cell.length_b   1.000
_cell.length_c   1.000
_cell.angle_alpha   90.00
_cell.angle_beta   90.00
_cell.angle_gamma   90.00
#
_symmetry.space_group_name_H-M   'P 1'
#
loop_
_entity.id
_entity.type
_entity.pdbx_description
1 polymer ?
#
loop_
_entity_poly.entity_id
_entity_poly.type
_entity_poly.pdbx_seq_one_letter_code
_entity_poly.pdbx_strand_id
1 'polypeptide(L)'
;MKYKFSALLLCLLAALSHAVAQQSVMKPNIILIYTDDLGYGDLTCYGTSIVPTPNIDQLAKNGVRYTNAHATSATCTPSRFSLLTGKYAWRKEGTGIAPGDASLIIPTNTVTLPKMLLTAGYNTAVVGKWHLGLGDASGVNWNGKITPGPLEIGFNYSFLIPATGDRVPCVFVENHEVLNLDKNDPIAVSYTGPVDATAPTGKSNPELLKMQPSHGHDMTIINGVSRIGYMSGGKAALWKDEDFADILVNKATAYIQSQKNNPFFLYFSTHDIHVPRLPHARFAGKSGLGPRGDVLLQ
;
A
#
# COMPACT_ATOMS: atom_id res chain seq x y z
N MET A 1 -25.62 -67.76 12.06
CA MET A 1 -25.38 -66.66 13.01
C MET A 1 -23.93 -66.18 13.11
N LYS A 2 -22.91 -66.98 12.71
CA LYS A 2 -21.48 -66.64 12.83
C LYS A 2 -20.93 -65.63 11.80
N TYR A 3 -21.59 -65.46 10.63
CA TYR A 3 -21.10 -64.56 9.57
C TYR A 3 -21.57 -63.10 9.68
N LYS A 4 -22.55 -62.79 10.54
CA LYS A 4 -23.06 -61.41 10.73
C LYS A 4 -22.19 -60.57 11.67
N PHE A 5 -21.41 -61.20 12.55
CA PHE A 5 -20.53 -60.50 13.48
C PHE A 5 -19.24 -59.97 12.82
N SER A 6 -18.69 -60.68 11.81
CA SER A 6 -17.50 -60.21 11.08
C SER A 6 -17.75 -58.97 10.22
N ALA A 7 -18.94 -58.85 9.60
CA ALA A 7 -19.27 -57.69 8.79
C ALA A 7 -19.46 -56.41 9.62
N LEU A 8 -20.00 -56.53 10.83
CA LEU A 8 -20.18 -55.40 11.74
C LEU A 8 -18.84 -54.88 12.28
N LEU A 9 -17.89 -55.78 12.55
CA LEU A 9 -16.55 -55.42 13.02
C LEU A 9 -15.72 -54.73 11.92
N LEU A 10 -15.87 -55.16 10.66
CA LEU A 10 -15.22 -54.53 9.50
C LEU A 10 -15.77 -53.12 9.23
N CYS A 11 -17.08 -52.91 9.39
CA CYS A 11 -17.70 -51.59 9.26
C CYS A 11 -17.31 -50.63 10.40
N LEU A 12 -17.13 -51.13 11.63
CA LEU A 12 -16.64 -50.31 12.75
C LEU A 12 -15.18 -49.88 12.56
N LEU A 13 -14.32 -50.77 12.04
CA LEU A 13 -12.93 -50.44 11.73
C LEU A 13 -12.81 -49.44 10.57
N ALA A 14 -13.69 -49.52 9.56
CA ALA A 14 -13.74 -48.53 8.47
C ALA A 14 -14.25 -47.15 8.94
N ALA A 15 -15.15 -47.11 9.93
CA ALA A 15 -15.63 -45.87 10.55
C ALA A 15 -14.58 -45.22 11.47
N LEU A 16 -13.76 -46.03 12.16
CA LEU A 16 -12.64 -45.54 12.98
C LEU A 16 -11.50 -44.94 12.13
N SER A 17 -11.28 -45.42 10.90
CA SER A 17 -10.28 -44.87 9.98
C SER A 17 -10.66 -43.50 9.38
N HIS A 18 -11.95 -43.14 9.37
CA HIS A 18 -12.42 -41.81 8.92
C HIS A 18 -12.46 -40.78 10.05
N ALA A 19 -12.25 -41.21 11.30
CA ALA A 19 -12.23 -40.34 12.48
C ALA A 19 -10.81 -39.88 12.87
N VAL A 20 -9.80 -40.10 12.01
CA VAL A 20 -8.62 -39.25 12.01
C VAL A 20 -9.09 -37.91 11.44
N ALA A 21 -9.75 -37.12 12.29
CA ALA A 21 -10.07 -35.74 12.01
C ALA A 21 -8.80 -35.11 11.47
N GLN A 22 -8.82 -34.77 10.18
CA GLN A 22 -7.79 -33.98 9.54
C GLN A 22 -7.77 -32.69 10.33
N GLN A 23 -6.83 -32.60 11.28
CA GLN A 23 -6.62 -31.42 12.09
C GLN A 23 -6.34 -30.34 11.06
N SER A 24 -7.36 -29.53 10.75
CA SER A 24 -7.25 -28.49 9.76
C SER A 24 -6.18 -27.58 10.30
N VAL A 25 -4.98 -27.67 9.72
CA VAL A 25 -3.90 -26.78 10.08
C VAL A 25 -4.42 -25.40 9.69
N MET A 26 -4.91 -24.67 10.69
CA MET A 26 -5.43 -23.33 10.53
C MET A 26 -4.31 -22.50 9.94
N LYS A 27 -4.43 -22.16 8.66
CA LYS A 27 -3.48 -21.28 7.98
C LYS A 27 -3.49 -19.94 8.72
N PRO A 28 -2.33 -19.42 9.16
CA PRO A 28 -2.29 -18.15 9.85
C PRO A 28 -2.68 -17.03 8.88
N ASN A 29 -3.35 -15.99 9.36
CA ASN A 29 -3.46 -14.76 8.58
C ASN A 29 -2.12 -14.05 8.52
N ILE A 30 -1.81 -13.43 7.39
CA ILE A 30 -0.53 -12.75 7.15
C ILE A 30 -0.81 -11.27 6.92
N ILE A 31 -0.28 -10.41 7.79
CA ILE A 31 -0.32 -8.96 7.61
C ILE A 31 1.12 -8.47 7.48
N LEU A 32 1.44 -7.86 6.34
CA LEU A 32 2.70 -7.18 6.12
C LEU A 32 2.46 -5.67 6.18
N ILE A 33 2.89 -5.04 7.27
CA ILE A 33 2.87 -3.58 7.43
C ILE A 33 4.17 -3.02 6.87
N TYR A 34 4.08 -2.18 5.84
CA TYR A 34 5.22 -1.60 5.13
C TYR A 34 5.17 -0.07 5.26
N THR A 35 5.98 0.47 6.16
CA THR A 35 6.08 1.91 6.40
C THR A 35 6.92 2.60 5.32
N ASP A 36 6.80 3.93 5.24
CA ASP A 36 7.49 4.72 4.23
C ASP A 36 8.48 5.68 4.91
N ASP A 37 9.77 5.56 4.58
CA ASP A 37 10.87 6.37 5.13
C ASP A 37 11.03 6.36 6.67
N LEU A 38 10.48 5.34 7.35
CA LEU A 38 10.73 5.12 8.78
C LEU A 38 12.19 4.71 9.00
N GLY A 39 12.93 5.51 9.75
CA GLY A 39 14.31 5.26 10.10
C GLY A 39 14.46 4.25 11.24
N TYR A 40 15.60 3.56 11.29
CA TYR A 40 15.94 2.60 12.36
C TYR A 40 15.78 3.20 13.76
N GLY A 41 16.10 4.50 13.90
CA GLY A 41 16.05 5.20 15.17
C GLY A 41 14.73 5.87 15.53
N ASP A 42 13.69 5.76 14.71
CA ASP A 42 12.40 6.45 14.92
C ASP A 42 11.48 5.73 15.90
N LEU A 43 11.80 4.50 16.30
CA LEU A 43 10.97 3.71 17.22
C LEU A 43 11.60 3.64 18.62
N THR A 44 10.80 3.81 19.66
CA THR A 44 11.30 3.76 21.05
C THR A 44 11.85 2.38 21.42
N CYS A 45 11.31 1.28 20.88
CA CYS A 45 11.88 -0.07 21.03
C CYS A 45 13.27 -0.29 20.37
N TYR A 46 13.76 0.67 19.59
CA TYR A 46 15.14 0.70 19.07
C TYR A 46 16.05 1.69 19.84
N GLY A 47 15.52 2.35 20.87
CA GLY A 47 16.29 3.03 21.92
C GLY A 47 16.67 4.49 21.67
N THR A 48 16.44 5.03 20.47
CA THR A 48 16.89 6.40 20.11
C THR A 48 15.76 7.38 19.82
N SER A 49 14.51 6.91 19.75
CA SER A 49 13.40 7.79 19.40
C SER A 49 12.96 8.65 20.58
N ILE A 50 12.64 9.91 20.27
CA ILE A 50 12.04 10.87 21.20
C ILE A 50 10.50 10.81 21.12
N VAL A 51 9.95 10.31 19.99
CA VAL A 51 8.50 10.18 19.81
C VAL A 51 8.03 8.86 20.41
N PRO A 52 7.07 8.86 21.36
CA PRO A 52 6.55 7.61 21.93
C PRO A 52 5.85 6.75 20.87
N THR A 53 6.26 5.48 20.73
CA THR A 53 5.62 4.51 19.82
C THR A 53 5.05 3.29 20.55
N PRO A 54 4.12 3.47 21.52
CA PRO A 54 3.75 2.43 22.47
C PRO A 54 3.13 1.18 21.83
N ASN A 55 2.35 1.34 20.76
CA ASN A 55 1.74 0.21 20.05
C ASN A 55 2.78 -0.65 19.32
N ILE A 56 3.78 -0.01 18.69
CA ILE A 56 4.88 -0.69 17.99
C ILE A 56 5.82 -1.35 19.01
N ASP A 57 6.07 -0.69 20.14
CA ASP A 57 6.85 -1.25 21.24
C ASP A 57 6.18 -2.49 21.84
N GLN A 58 4.84 -2.47 21.97
CA GLN A 58 4.08 -3.64 22.39
C GLN A 58 4.19 -4.77 21.37
N LEU A 59 4.15 -4.48 20.07
CA LEU A 59 4.35 -5.48 19.03
C LEU A 59 5.76 -6.10 19.11
N ALA A 60 6.79 -5.26 19.27
CA ALA A 60 8.17 -5.71 19.43
C ALA A 60 8.38 -6.57 20.68
N LYS A 61 7.73 -6.23 21.79
CA LYS A 61 7.79 -6.99 23.06
C LYS A 61 7.11 -8.36 22.95
N ASN A 62 6.07 -8.49 22.13
CA ASN A 62 5.30 -9.72 21.95
C ASN A 62 5.70 -10.52 20.71
N GLY A 63 6.84 -10.19 20.09
CA GLY A 63 7.29 -10.80 18.86
C GLY A 63 8.80 -10.90 18.76
N VAL A 64 9.29 -11.01 17.52
CA VAL A 64 10.72 -11.03 17.22
C VAL A 64 11.10 -9.66 16.66
N ARG A 65 12.03 -8.97 17.34
CA ARG A 65 12.60 -7.70 16.87
C ARG A 65 13.98 -7.95 16.27
N TYR A 66 14.17 -7.54 15.02
CA TYR A 66 15.44 -7.68 14.31
C TYR A 66 16.31 -6.45 14.53
N THR A 67 17.59 -6.63 14.84
CA THR A 67 18.55 -5.51 14.98
C THR A 67 19.42 -5.31 13.75
N ASN A 68 19.37 -6.25 12.79
CA ASN A 68 20.16 -6.26 11.56
C ASN A 68 19.32 -6.78 10.38
N ALA A 69 18.29 -6.02 10.01
CA ALA A 69 17.42 -6.28 8.85
C ALA A 69 17.62 -5.17 7.81
N HIS A 70 17.61 -5.53 6.52
CA HIS A 70 17.93 -4.61 5.43
C HIS A 70 16.88 -4.65 4.33
N ALA A 71 16.55 -3.48 3.79
CA ALA A 71 15.88 -3.37 2.51
C ALA A 71 16.89 -3.62 1.38
N THR A 72 16.41 -4.04 0.20
CA THR A 72 17.28 -4.28 -0.96
C THR A 72 17.80 -2.99 -1.59
N SER A 73 17.20 -1.85 -1.26
CA SER A 73 17.53 -0.53 -1.82
C SER A 73 17.18 0.58 -0.85
N ALA A 74 17.82 1.73 -1.01
CA ALA A 74 17.58 2.92 -0.17
C ALA A 74 16.39 3.78 -0.65
N THR A 75 15.60 3.30 -1.61
CA THR A 75 14.46 4.03 -2.20
C THR A 75 13.25 3.12 -2.41
N CYS A 76 12.07 3.75 -2.53
CA CYS A 76 10.76 3.11 -2.48
C CYS A 76 10.53 2.02 -3.54
N THR A 77 10.45 2.42 -4.82
CA THR A 77 10.12 1.53 -5.94
C THR A 77 10.99 0.26 -6.00
N PRO A 78 12.34 0.33 -5.94
CA PRO A 78 13.16 -0.89 -6.03
C PRO A 78 13.05 -1.81 -4.80
N SER A 79 12.85 -1.25 -3.60
CA SER A 79 12.61 -2.07 -2.39
C SER A 79 11.27 -2.79 -2.45
N ARG A 80 10.21 -2.09 -2.88
CA ARG A 80 8.86 -2.67 -3.07
C ARG A 80 8.86 -3.74 -4.16
N PHE A 81 9.56 -3.48 -5.27
CA PHE A 81 9.73 -4.43 -6.37
C PHE A 81 10.39 -5.71 -5.86
N SER A 82 11.50 -5.59 -5.13
CA SER A 82 12.24 -6.75 -4.67
C SER A 82 11.48 -7.56 -3.63
N LEU A 83 10.75 -6.89 -2.73
CA LEU A 83 9.86 -7.53 -1.77
C LEU A 83 8.79 -8.39 -2.46
N LEU A 84 8.06 -7.83 -3.43
CA LEU A 84 6.93 -8.53 -4.05
C LEU A 84 7.36 -9.59 -5.05
N THR A 85 8.55 -9.48 -5.64
CA THR A 85 9.02 -10.42 -6.68
C THR A 85 10.04 -11.44 -6.19
N GLY A 86 10.65 -11.22 -5.02
CA GLY A 86 11.80 -12.01 -4.54
C GLY A 86 13.06 -11.82 -5.39
N LYS A 87 13.10 -10.82 -6.29
CA LYS A 87 14.23 -10.55 -7.19
C LYS A 87 14.80 -9.17 -6.92
N TYR A 88 16.12 -9.07 -6.83
CA TYR A 88 16.79 -7.77 -6.73
C TYR A 88 16.39 -6.85 -7.90
N ALA A 89 15.86 -5.67 -7.58
CA ALA A 89 15.39 -4.69 -8.56
C ALA A 89 16.44 -4.30 -9.60
N TRP A 90 17.71 -4.17 -9.20
CA TRP A 90 18.83 -3.85 -10.09
C TRP A 90 19.11 -4.89 -11.18
N ARG A 91 18.44 -6.07 -11.16
CA ARG A 91 18.49 -7.05 -12.24
C ARG A 91 17.57 -6.71 -13.42
N LYS A 92 16.72 -5.69 -13.29
CA LYS A 92 15.80 -5.22 -14.32
C LYS A 92 15.88 -3.70 -14.45
N GLU A 93 16.04 -3.21 -15.67
CA GLU A 93 15.93 -1.78 -15.95
C GLU A 93 14.52 -1.24 -15.69
N GLY A 94 14.41 0.08 -15.45
CA GLY A 94 13.13 0.72 -15.17
C GLY A 94 12.53 0.37 -13.82
N THR A 95 13.36 0.09 -12.81
CA THR A 95 12.96 -0.16 -11.40
C THR A 95 13.39 0.95 -10.44
N GLY A 96 13.84 2.09 -10.99
CA GLY A 96 14.09 3.32 -10.22
C GLY A 96 12.79 3.96 -9.70
N ILE A 97 12.90 5.10 -9.01
CA ILE A 97 11.73 5.81 -8.44
C ILE A 97 10.72 6.12 -9.54
N ALA A 98 9.55 5.49 -9.48
CA ALA A 98 8.51 5.64 -10.51
C ALA A 98 7.79 7.00 -10.37
N PRO A 99 7.51 7.71 -11.48
CA PRO A 99 6.50 8.78 -11.49
C PRO A 99 5.10 8.20 -11.26
N GLY A 100 4.13 9.07 -10.99
CA GLY A 100 2.74 8.67 -10.73
C GLY A 100 2.02 8.08 -11.93
N ASP A 101 2.46 8.37 -13.16
CA ASP A 101 1.92 7.88 -14.42
C ASP A 101 2.76 6.74 -15.05
N ALA A 102 3.67 6.13 -14.29
CA ALA A 102 4.46 5.01 -14.77
C ALA A 102 3.59 3.78 -15.07
N SER A 103 3.88 3.09 -16.18
CA SER A 103 3.37 1.75 -16.48
C SER A 103 3.75 0.74 -15.39
N LEU A 104 2.96 -0.31 -15.21
CA LEU A 104 3.26 -1.39 -14.26
C LEU A 104 4.65 -1.99 -14.52
N ILE A 105 5.55 -1.90 -13.54
CA ILE A 105 6.95 -2.30 -13.72
C ILE A 105 7.21 -3.79 -13.48
N ILE A 106 6.26 -4.48 -12.85
CA ILE A 106 6.29 -5.93 -12.61
C ILE A 106 5.60 -6.64 -13.78
N PRO A 107 6.31 -7.45 -14.58
CA PRO A 107 5.67 -8.24 -15.63
C PRO A 107 4.58 -9.15 -15.06
N THR A 108 3.41 -9.20 -15.69
CA THR A 108 2.22 -9.90 -15.17
C THR A 108 2.39 -11.42 -15.04
N ASN A 109 3.34 -11.99 -15.79
CA ASN A 109 3.76 -13.39 -15.71
C ASN A 109 4.75 -13.69 -14.55
N THR A 110 5.15 -12.69 -13.78
CA THR A 110 6.02 -12.87 -12.60
C THR A 110 5.24 -13.61 -11.50
N VAL A 111 5.85 -14.64 -10.91
CA VAL A 111 5.37 -15.24 -9.67
C VAL A 111 5.73 -14.29 -8.53
N THR A 112 4.77 -13.50 -8.10
CA THR A 112 4.90 -12.55 -6.98
C THR A 112 4.52 -13.21 -5.66
N LEU A 113 4.90 -12.61 -4.53
CA LEU A 113 4.46 -12.99 -3.19
C LEU A 113 2.93 -13.15 -3.09
N PRO A 114 2.09 -12.17 -3.48
CA PRO A 114 0.63 -12.34 -3.46
C PRO A 114 0.16 -13.44 -4.43
N LYS A 115 0.74 -13.61 -5.62
CA LYS A 115 0.35 -14.69 -6.54
C LYS A 115 0.66 -16.07 -5.95
N MET A 116 1.80 -16.23 -5.28
CA MET A 116 2.15 -17.44 -4.54
C MET A 116 1.16 -17.73 -3.41
N LEU A 117 0.82 -16.72 -2.59
CA LEU A 117 -0.14 -16.87 -1.49
C LEU A 117 -1.56 -17.18 -2.00
N LEU A 118 -1.97 -16.55 -3.11
CA LEU A 118 -3.23 -16.84 -3.78
C LEU A 118 -3.29 -18.31 -4.22
N THR A 119 -2.23 -18.83 -4.85
CA THR A 119 -2.12 -20.28 -5.17
C THR A 119 -2.16 -21.16 -3.93
N ALA A 120 -1.61 -20.69 -2.81
CA ALA A 120 -1.70 -21.39 -1.53
C ALA A 120 -3.08 -21.26 -0.84
N GLY A 121 -4.08 -20.65 -1.48
CA GLY A 121 -5.46 -20.55 -1.00
C GLY A 121 -5.70 -19.42 0.00
N TYR A 122 -4.90 -18.35 -0.06
CA TYR A 122 -5.18 -17.10 0.66
C TYR A 122 -5.99 -16.15 -0.21
N ASN A 123 -6.90 -15.39 0.41
CA ASN A 123 -7.39 -14.16 -0.19
C ASN A 123 -6.33 -13.07 0.00
N THR A 124 -6.07 -12.26 -1.03
CA THR A 124 -4.95 -11.31 -1.03
C THR A 124 -5.43 -9.87 -1.26
N ALA A 125 -4.88 -8.93 -0.49
CA ALA A 125 -5.16 -7.49 -0.64
C ALA A 125 -3.92 -6.63 -0.50
N VAL A 126 -3.95 -5.48 -1.18
CA VAL A 126 -3.05 -4.34 -0.93
C VAL A 126 -3.85 -3.10 -0.56
N VAL A 127 -3.46 -2.43 0.51
CA VAL A 127 -4.06 -1.16 0.95
C VAL A 127 -2.95 -0.14 1.21
N GLY A 128 -3.00 0.99 0.51
CA GLY A 128 -2.10 2.13 0.68
C GLY A 128 -1.10 2.32 -0.45
N LYS A 129 0.14 2.73 -0.13
CA LYS A 129 1.14 3.14 -1.13
C LYS A 129 1.55 2.00 -2.05
N TRP A 130 1.37 2.19 -3.36
CA TRP A 130 1.72 1.19 -4.38
C TRP A 130 3.13 1.40 -4.96
N HIS A 131 3.32 2.47 -5.73
CA HIS A 131 4.61 2.94 -6.27
C HIS A 131 5.37 1.96 -7.17
N LEU A 132 4.63 1.10 -7.88
CA LEU A 132 5.15 0.12 -8.85
C LEU A 132 4.53 0.28 -10.25
N GLY A 133 3.93 1.44 -10.51
CA GLY A 133 3.24 1.75 -11.75
C GLY A 133 1.92 1.01 -11.93
N LEU A 134 1.13 1.49 -12.88
CA LEU A 134 -0.19 1.00 -13.26
C LEU A 134 -0.34 1.13 -14.78
N GLY A 135 -1.23 0.36 -15.41
CA GLY A 135 -1.39 0.42 -16.86
C GLY A 135 -0.26 -0.25 -17.63
N ASP A 136 -0.38 -0.25 -18.96
CA ASP A 136 0.55 -0.90 -19.87
C ASP A 136 1.52 0.12 -20.50
N ALA A 137 2.28 -0.29 -21.52
CA ALA A 137 3.25 0.57 -22.20
C ALA A 137 2.64 1.82 -22.87
N SER A 138 1.31 1.87 -23.03
CA SER A 138 0.56 3.02 -23.54
C SER A 138 0.30 4.07 -22.44
N GLY A 139 0.63 3.77 -21.19
CA GLY A 139 0.43 4.63 -20.01
C GLY A 139 -0.79 4.24 -19.18
N VAL A 140 -1.10 5.07 -18.19
CA VAL A 140 -2.23 4.85 -17.26
C VAL A 140 -3.49 5.50 -17.81
N ASN A 141 -4.57 4.72 -17.98
CA ASN A 141 -5.88 5.26 -18.30
C ASN A 141 -6.62 5.70 -17.02
N TRP A 142 -6.31 6.91 -16.53
CA TRP A 142 -6.95 7.49 -15.33
C TRP A 142 -8.45 7.70 -15.45
N ASN A 143 -9.00 7.68 -16.68
CA ASN A 143 -10.41 7.98 -16.97
C ASN A 143 -11.24 6.75 -17.31
N GLY A 144 -10.71 5.56 -17.06
CA GLY A 144 -11.38 4.30 -17.34
C GLY A 144 -10.77 3.17 -16.52
N LYS A 145 -10.79 1.97 -17.11
CA LYS A 145 -10.21 0.78 -16.48
C LYS A 145 -8.68 0.87 -16.51
N ILE A 146 -8.07 0.96 -15.34
CA ILE A 146 -6.63 0.91 -15.11
C ILE A 146 -6.20 -0.55 -15.04
N THR A 147 -5.57 -1.05 -16.10
CA THR A 147 -5.04 -2.42 -16.17
C THR A 147 -3.83 -2.44 -17.12
N PRO A 148 -2.79 -3.25 -16.85
CA PRO A 148 -2.61 -4.10 -15.67
C PRO A 148 -2.29 -3.31 -14.38
N GLY A 149 -2.59 -3.92 -13.24
CA GLY A 149 -2.31 -3.39 -11.91
C GLY A 149 -2.09 -4.51 -10.88
N PRO A 150 -2.34 -4.27 -9.57
CA PRO A 150 -2.14 -5.27 -8.53
C PRO A 150 -2.95 -6.56 -8.75
N LEU A 151 -4.15 -6.46 -9.33
CA LEU A 151 -5.03 -7.61 -9.55
C LEU A 151 -4.42 -8.62 -10.52
N GLU A 152 -3.76 -8.15 -11.59
CA GLU A 152 -3.09 -9.00 -12.57
C GLU A 152 -1.83 -9.69 -12.02
N ILE A 153 -1.28 -9.20 -10.91
CA ILE A 153 -0.10 -9.77 -10.23
C ILE A 153 -0.43 -10.42 -8.88
N GLY A 154 -1.67 -10.83 -8.67
CA GLY A 154 -2.03 -11.79 -7.62
C GLY A 154 -2.74 -11.23 -6.41
N PHE A 155 -3.16 -9.96 -6.42
CA PHE A 155 -4.08 -9.42 -5.43
C PHE A 155 -5.54 -9.66 -5.84
N ASN A 156 -6.43 -9.99 -4.90
CA ASN A 156 -7.88 -10.04 -5.17
C ASN A 156 -8.56 -8.68 -4.96
N TYR A 157 -7.97 -7.83 -4.13
CA TYR A 157 -8.47 -6.50 -3.82
C TYR A 157 -7.31 -5.50 -3.76
N SER A 158 -7.54 -4.27 -4.23
CA SER A 158 -6.59 -3.19 -4.05
C SER A 158 -7.25 -1.85 -3.74
N PHE A 159 -6.66 -1.09 -2.83
CA PHE A 159 -6.98 0.31 -2.55
C PHE A 159 -5.68 1.10 -2.44
N LEU A 160 -5.40 2.01 -3.36
CA LEU A 160 -4.04 2.50 -3.59
C LEU A 160 -3.92 4.02 -3.46
N ILE A 161 -2.80 4.45 -2.89
CA ILE A 161 -2.10 5.66 -3.34
C ILE A 161 -1.21 5.22 -4.52
N PRO A 162 -1.43 5.70 -5.75
CA PRO A 162 -0.79 5.13 -6.95
C PRO A 162 0.74 5.14 -6.93
N ALA A 163 1.34 6.26 -6.51
CA ALA A 163 2.78 6.39 -6.34
C ALA A 163 3.15 6.84 -4.93
N THR A 164 3.17 8.14 -4.66
CA THR A 164 3.52 8.73 -3.37
C THR A 164 2.59 9.91 -3.11
N GLY A 165 2.38 10.30 -1.84
CA GLY A 165 1.51 11.44 -1.52
C GLY A 165 1.99 12.77 -2.12
N ASP A 166 3.29 12.93 -2.39
CA ASP A 166 3.90 14.10 -3.04
C ASP A 166 3.82 14.09 -4.58
N ARG A 167 3.22 13.07 -5.21
CA ARG A 167 3.14 12.91 -6.67
C ARG A 167 1.71 12.97 -7.19
N VAL A 168 1.52 13.56 -8.37
CA VAL A 168 0.23 13.50 -9.09
C VAL A 168 0.05 12.14 -9.79
N PRO A 169 -1.18 11.65 -10.00
CA PRO A 169 -2.44 12.25 -9.57
C PRO A 169 -2.70 12.05 -8.08
N CYS A 170 -3.30 13.06 -7.45
CA CYS A 170 -3.65 13.05 -6.03
C CYS A 170 -5.03 12.41 -5.79
N VAL A 171 -5.19 11.16 -6.22
CA VAL A 171 -6.43 10.39 -6.16
C VAL A 171 -6.19 8.99 -5.60
N PHE A 172 -7.23 8.37 -5.03
CA PHE A 172 -7.17 6.95 -4.70
C PHE A 172 -7.61 6.10 -5.89
N VAL A 173 -6.98 4.93 -6.05
CA VAL A 173 -7.42 3.91 -7.01
C VAL A 173 -7.94 2.70 -6.24
N GLU A 174 -9.19 2.32 -6.48
CA GLU A 174 -9.79 1.10 -5.92
C GLU A 174 -9.99 0.07 -7.04
N ASN A 175 -9.31 -1.06 -6.93
CA ASN A 175 -9.20 -2.08 -7.97
C ASN A 175 -8.66 -1.51 -9.29
N HIS A 176 -9.53 -1.26 -10.27
CA HIS A 176 -9.14 -0.75 -11.59
C HIS A 176 -9.60 0.69 -11.83
N GLU A 177 -10.19 1.36 -10.85
CA GLU A 177 -10.88 2.63 -11.10
C GLU A 177 -10.43 3.69 -10.10
N VAL A 178 -10.37 4.93 -10.58
CA VAL A 178 -10.19 6.10 -9.71
C VAL A 178 -11.46 6.28 -8.90
N LEU A 179 -11.32 6.32 -7.57
CA LEU A 179 -12.44 6.50 -6.66
C LEU A 179 -13.09 7.88 -6.87
N ASN A 180 -14.43 7.91 -6.97
CA ASN A 180 -15.22 9.15 -7.10
C ASN A 180 -14.89 10.01 -8.33
N LEU A 181 -14.36 9.42 -9.41
CA LEU A 181 -14.14 10.17 -10.65
C LEU A 181 -15.46 10.57 -11.31
N ASP A 182 -15.65 11.88 -11.53
CA ASP A 182 -16.69 12.39 -12.41
C ASP A 182 -16.24 12.27 -13.87
N LYS A 183 -17.03 11.56 -14.69
CA LYS A 183 -16.75 11.37 -16.11
C LYS A 183 -16.75 12.68 -16.91
N ASN A 184 -17.38 13.74 -16.38
CA ASN A 184 -17.42 15.07 -17.01
C ASN A 184 -16.22 15.95 -16.62
N ASP A 185 -15.36 15.50 -15.69
CA ASP A 185 -14.15 16.21 -15.25
C ASP A 185 -12.94 15.27 -15.33
N PRO A 186 -12.51 14.87 -16.55
CA PRO A 186 -11.49 13.85 -16.74
C PRO A 186 -10.11 14.30 -16.24
N ILE A 187 -9.36 13.34 -15.70
CA ILE A 187 -7.99 13.51 -15.22
C ILE A 187 -7.02 13.55 -16.40
N ALA A 188 -6.15 14.55 -16.43
CA ALA A 188 -4.93 14.54 -17.24
C ALA A 188 -3.71 14.63 -16.32
N VAL A 189 -2.64 13.90 -16.65
CA VAL A 189 -1.38 13.87 -15.89
C VAL A 189 -0.20 13.99 -16.85
N SER A 190 0.81 14.75 -16.46
CA SER A 190 2.09 14.82 -17.16
C SER A 190 3.24 15.10 -16.20
N TYR A 191 4.36 14.43 -16.40
CA TYR A 191 5.62 14.71 -15.69
C TYR A 191 6.64 15.50 -16.52
N THR A 192 6.30 15.84 -17.77
CA THR A 192 7.20 16.56 -18.68
C THR A 192 6.83 18.04 -18.85
N GLY A 193 5.59 18.43 -18.54
CA GLY A 193 5.14 19.82 -18.61
C GLY A 193 3.67 20.01 -18.21
N PRO A 194 3.20 21.26 -18.07
CA PRO A 194 1.82 21.56 -17.68
C PRO A 194 0.79 20.97 -18.63
N VAL A 195 -0.23 20.31 -18.08
CA VAL A 195 -1.43 19.85 -18.82
C VAL A 195 -2.50 20.93 -18.94
N ASP A 196 -2.46 21.91 -18.04
CA ASP A 196 -3.26 23.13 -18.03
C ASP A 196 -2.33 24.29 -17.72
N ALA A 197 -2.13 25.20 -18.69
CA ALA A 197 -1.24 26.34 -18.56
C ALA A 197 -1.75 27.40 -17.57
N THR A 198 -3.03 27.34 -17.19
CA THR A 198 -3.67 28.28 -16.27
C THR A 198 -3.72 27.78 -14.82
N ALA A 199 -3.44 26.48 -14.60
CA ALA A 199 -3.48 25.89 -13.28
C ALA A 199 -2.35 26.43 -12.38
N PRO A 200 -2.64 26.78 -11.11
CA PRO A 200 -1.63 27.30 -10.21
C PRO A 200 -0.59 26.22 -9.86
N THR A 201 0.66 26.65 -9.79
CA THR A 201 1.80 25.81 -9.41
C THR A 201 2.49 26.36 -8.17
N GLY A 202 3.16 25.51 -7.39
CA GLY A 202 3.93 25.97 -6.23
C GLY A 202 4.99 27.01 -6.60
N LYS A 203 5.54 26.90 -7.80
CA LYS A 203 6.56 27.81 -8.34
C LYS A 203 5.99 29.19 -8.67
N SER A 204 4.84 29.24 -9.34
CA SER A 204 4.22 30.50 -9.79
C SER A 204 3.31 31.14 -8.75
N ASN A 205 2.82 30.36 -7.80
CA ASN A 205 1.81 30.76 -6.82
C ASN A 205 2.16 30.30 -5.39
N PRO A 206 3.34 30.67 -4.86
CA PRO A 206 3.77 30.26 -3.52
C PRO A 206 2.84 30.77 -2.41
N GLU A 207 2.06 31.82 -2.66
CA GLU A 207 1.05 32.38 -1.75
C GLU A 207 -0.14 31.44 -1.50
N LEU A 208 -0.38 30.47 -2.39
CA LEU A 208 -1.44 29.49 -2.25
C LEU A 208 -1.02 28.26 -1.42
N LEU A 209 0.25 28.19 -1.02
CA LEU A 209 0.80 27.05 -0.30
C LEU A 209 0.57 27.15 1.20
N LYS A 210 0.00 26.08 1.78
CA LYS A 210 -0.06 25.84 3.22
C LYS A 210 1.31 25.44 3.79
N MET A 211 2.18 24.89 2.95
CA MET A 211 3.55 24.51 3.30
C MET A 211 4.49 24.80 2.14
N GLN A 212 5.62 25.45 2.43
CA GLN A 212 6.62 25.75 1.41
C GLN A 212 7.51 24.53 1.14
N PRO A 213 7.74 24.16 -0.13
CA PRO A 213 8.69 23.10 -0.46
C PRO A 213 10.12 23.56 -0.19
N SER A 214 11.00 22.63 0.19
CA SER A 214 12.44 22.92 0.36
C SER A 214 13.27 22.62 -0.89
N HIS A 215 12.87 21.61 -1.67
CA HIS A 215 13.58 21.17 -2.88
C HIS A 215 12.56 20.62 -3.89
N GLY A 216 12.50 21.20 -5.10
CA GLY A 216 11.50 20.80 -6.09
C GLY A 216 10.08 20.91 -5.55
N HIS A 217 9.21 19.96 -5.91
CA HIS A 217 7.81 19.90 -5.44
C HIS A 217 7.04 21.19 -5.68
N ASP A 218 7.26 21.85 -6.81
CA ASP A 218 6.76 23.18 -7.12
C ASP A 218 5.83 23.19 -8.34
N MET A 219 5.33 22.01 -8.77
CA MET A 219 4.35 21.86 -9.85
C MET A 219 2.91 22.02 -9.33
N THR A 220 1.94 21.26 -9.81
CA THR A 220 0.50 21.46 -9.50
C THR A 220 0.24 21.53 -7.99
N ILE A 221 -0.54 22.53 -7.57
CA ILE A 221 -1.01 22.68 -6.19
C ILE A 221 -2.31 21.89 -6.01
N ILE A 222 -2.32 20.95 -5.07
CA ILE A 222 -3.52 20.22 -4.63
C ILE A 222 -3.69 20.44 -3.12
N ASN A 223 -4.85 20.97 -2.73
CA ASN A 223 -5.20 21.27 -1.33
C ASN A 223 -4.22 22.21 -0.61
N GLY A 224 -3.59 23.12 -1.35
CA GLY A 224 -2.56 24.03 -0.82
C GLY A 224 -1.20 23.37 -0.62
N VAL A 225 -0.96 22.22 -1.25
CA VAL A 225 0.34 21.53 -1.25
C VAL A 225 0.76 21.28 -2.69
N SER A 226 1.92 21.83 -3.07
CA SER A 226 2.49 21.59 -4.39
C SER A 226 3.11 20.20 -4.49
N ARG A 227 2.99 19.60 -5.68
CA ARG A 227 3.35 18.21 -5.95
C ARG A 227 4.47 18.11 -6.97
N ILE A 228 4.99 16.90 -7.16
CA ILE A 228 5.80 16.53 -8.32
C ILE A 228 4.85 16.13 -9.45
N GLY A 229 5.00 16.79 -10.60
CA GLY A 229 4.21 16.56 -11.81
C GLY A 229 2.98 17.46 -11.92
N TYR A 230 2.37 17.46 -13.10
CA TYR A 230 1.25 18.31 -13.47
C TYR A 230 -0.02 17.49 -13.63
N MET A 231 -1.13 17.97 -13.08
CA MET A 231 -2.45 17.38 -13.32
C MET A 231 -3.56 18.43 -13.45
N SER A 232 -4.64 18.03 -14.11
CA SER A 232 -5.91 18.76 -14.18
C SER A 232 -7.09 17.78 -14.10
N GLY A 233 -8.27 18.30 -13.77
CA GLY A 233 -9.51 17.53 -13.64
C GLY A 233 -9.53 16.60 -12.42
N GLY A 234 -10.54 15.72 -12.37
CA GLY A 234 -10.75 14.78 -11.27
C GLY A 234 -11.04 15.43 -9.93
N LYS A 235 -11.65 16.62 -9.89
CA LYS A 235 -11.82 17.42 -8.66
C LYS A 235 -12.57 16.66 -7.56
N ALA A 236 -13.60 15.90 -7.92
CA ALA A 236 -14.37 15.07 -6.99
C ALA A 236 -13.60 13.84 -6.47
N ALA A 237 -12.54 13.44 -7.17
CA ALA A 237 -11.67 12.31 -6.82
C ALA A 237 -10.43 12.71 -6.02
N LEU A 238 -10.14 14.01 -5.91
CA LEU A 238 -8.98 14.49 -5.16
C LEU A 238 -9.09 14.07 -3.70
N TRP A 239 -8.03 13.43 -3.21
CA TRP A 239 -7.97 13.05 -1.80
C TRP A 239 -7.84 14.27 -0.90
N LYS A 240 -7.93 14.05 0.41
CA LYS A 240 -7.49 14.98 1.44
C LYS A 240 -6.34 14.35 2.21
N ASP A 241 -5.19 15.00 2.19
CA ASP A 241 -3.93 14.46 2.73
C ASP A 241 -4.02 14.14 4.22
N GLU A 242 -4.68 15.00 5.01
CA GLU A 242 -4.84 14.82 6.46
C GLU A 242 -5.65 13.56 6.82
N ASP A 243 -6.38 12.98 5.87
CA ASP A 243 -7.29 11.85 6.11
C ASP A 243 -6.66 10.51 5.67
N PHE A 244 -5.42 10.51 5.16
CA PHE A 244 -4.74 9.32 4.64
C PHE A 244 -4.71 8.15 5.62
N ALA A 245 -4.15 8.35 6.82
CA ALA A 245 -4.01 7.26 7.78
C ALA A 245 -5.36 6.65 8.15
N ASP A 246 -6.39 7.48 8.35
CA ASP A 246 -7.74 6.99 8.67
C ASP A 246 -8.35 6.19 7.54
N ILE A 247 -8.32 6.71 6.31
CA ILE A 247 -8.87 6.02 5.15
C ILE A 247 -8.18 4.67 4.96
N LEU A 248 -6.85 4.65 5.05
CA LEU A 248 -6.06 3.43 4.87
C LEU A 248 -6.31 2.41 5.99
N VAL A 249 -6.35 2.83 7.26
CA VAL A 249 -6.66 1.95 8.40
C VAL A 249 -8.09 1.42 8.32
N ASN A 250 -9.06 2.26 7.92
CA ASN A 250 -10.45 1.84 7.75
C ASN A 250 -10.59 0.81 6.63
N LYS A 251 -9.94 1.01 5.47
CA LYS A 251 -9.93 0.04 4.37
C LYS A 251 -9.25 -1.28 4.76
N ALA A 252 -8.12 -1.21 5.45
CA ALA A 252 -7.42 -2.39 5.97
C ALA A 252 -8.28 -3.18 6.96
N THR A 253 -8.91 -2.49 7.92
CA THR A 253 -9.76 -3.12 8.94
C THR A 253 -11.03 -3.72 8.33
N ALA A 254 -11.66 -3.02 7.37
CA ALA A 254 -12.81 -3.55 6.63
C ALA A 254 -12.44 -4.81 5.84
N TYR A 255 -11.27 -4.84 5.21
CA TYR A 255 -10.77 -6.06 4.56
C TYR A 255 -10.60 -7.20 5.56
N ILE A 256 -9.92 -6.99 6.69
CA ILE A 256 -9.73 -7.99 7.74
C ILE A 256 -11.08 -8.54 8.22
N GLN A 257 -12.06 -7.66 8.49
CA GLN A 257 -13.40 -8.06 8.90
C GLN A 257 -14.12 -8.89 7.82
N SER A 258 -13.98 -8.53 6.55
CA SER A 258 -14.55 -9.29 5.42
C SER A 258 -13.95 -10.70 5.30
N GLN A 259 -12.72 -10.88 5.75
CA GLN A 259 -11.98 -12.14 5.69
C GLN A 259 -11.97 -12.93 7.01
N LYS A 260 -12.80 -12.58 8.00
CA LYS A 260 -12.80 -13.21 9.33
C LYS A 260 -12.85 -14.75 9.36
N ASN A 261 -13.42 -15.37 8.32
CA ASN A 261 -13.60 -16.82 8.19
C ASN A 261 -12.66 -17.47 7.17
N ASN A 262 -11.77 -16.70 6.52
CA ASN A 262 -10.90 -17.16 5.46
C ASN A 262 -9.44 -16.78 5.75
N PRO A 263 -8.44 -17.62 5.42
CA PRO A 263 -7.05 -17.19 5.49
C PRO A 263 -6.80 -16.03 4.52
N PHE A 264 -6.18 -14.97 5.02
CA PHE A 264 -5.90 -13.79 4.20
C PHE A 264 -4.45 -13.31 4.29
N PHE A 265 -4.04 -12.62 3.22
CA PHE A 265 -2.82 -11.84 3.15
C PHE A 265 -3.18 -10.37 2.90
N LEU A 266 -2.73 -9.49 3.80
CA LEU A 266 -2.85 -8.06 3.66
C LEU A 266 -1.47 -7.42 3.57
N TYR A 267 -1.16 -6.83 2.42
CA TYR A 267 -0.05 -5.90 2.27
C TYR A 267 -0.53 -4.48 2.60
N PHE A 268 -0.34 -4.07 3.85
CA PHE A 268 -0.72 -2.75 4.35
C PHE A 268 0.47 -1.80 4.25
N SER A 269 0.42 -0.89 3.30
CA SER A 269 1.56 -0.05 2.92
C SER A 269 1.25 1.41 3.23
N THR A 270 1.79 1.94 4.33
CA THR A 270 1.40 3.28 4.80
C THR A 270 2.01 4.39 3.92
N HIS A 271 1.42 5.58 3.98
CA HIS A 271 2.06 6.82 3.52
C HIS A 271 3.04 7.36 4.56
N ASP A 272 2.66 7.28 5.85
CA ASP A 272 3.50 7.80 6.92
C ASP A 272 4.81 7.00 7.01
N ILE A 273 5.97 7.65 7.16
CA ILE A 273 6.21 9.08 7.48
C ILE A 273 6.75 9.91 6.29
N HIS A 274 6.44 9.49 5.05
CA HIS A 274 6.87 10.16 3.82
C HIS A 274 6.26 11.57 3.68
N VAL A 275 6.85 12.39 2.82
CA VAL A 275 6.34 13.72 2.49
C VAL A 275 5.16 13.66 1.50
N PRO A 276 4.26 14.66 1.50
CA PRO A 276 4.11 15.68 2.54
C PRO A 276 3.55 15.08 3.83
N ARG A 277 4.00 15.63 4.97
CA ARG A 277 3.63 15.14 6.30
C ARG A 277 2.49 16.00 6.82
N LEU A 278 1.27 15.55 6.55
CA LEU A 278 0.02 16.21 6.95
C LEU A 278 -0.70 15.29 7.93
N PRO A 279 -0.37 15.35 9.23
CA PRO A 279 -1.04 14.52 10.23
C PRO A 279 -2.52 14.91 10.32
N HIS A 280 -3.36 13.93 10.66
CA HIS A 280 -4.74 14.23 11.02
C HIS A 280 -4.77 15.24 12.18
N ALA A 281 -5.82 16.08 12.24
CA ALA A 281 -5.94 17.16 13.23
C ALA A 281 -5.79 16.71 14.70
N ARG A 282 -6.05 15.42 14.98
CA ARG A 282 -5.89 14.83 16.32
C ARG A 282 -4.43 14.63 16.74
N PHE A 283 -3.51 14.55 15.79
CA PHE A 283 -2.07 14.36 16.00
C PHE A 283 -1.24 15.61 15.70
N ALA A 284 -1.78 16.57 14.93
CA ALA A 284 -1.10 17.82 14.63
C ALA A 284 -0.65 18.57 15.90
N GLY A 285 0.65 18.86 15.97
CA GLY A 285 1.32 19.54 17.08
C GLY A 285 1.49 18.70 18.36
N LYS A 286 1.16 17.41 18.36
CA LYS A 286 1.18 16.57 19.57
C LYS A 286 2.54 15.98 19.90
N SER A 287 3.41 15.81 18.91
CA SER A 287 4.75 15.24 19.13
C SER A 287 5.76 16.23 19.72
N GLY A 288 5.53 17.54 19.52
CA GLY A 288 6.51 18.59 19.84
C GLY A 288 7.72 18.63 18.88
N LEU A 289 7.77 17.77 17.85
CA LEU A 289 8.88 17.66 16.88
C LEU A 289 8.45 18.04 15.45
N GLY A 290 7.39 18.84 15.34
CA GLY A 290 6.80 19.25 14.07
C GLY A 290 6.12 18.12 13.30
N PRO A 291 5.76 18.36 12.03
CA PRO A 291 4.91 17.43 11.27
C PRO A 291 5.48 16.02 11.13
N ARG A 292 6.82 15.86 11.10
CA ARG A 292 7.46 14.54 11.05
C ARG A 292 7.21 13.73 12.32
N GLY A 293 7.30 14.35 13.50
CA GLY A 293 7.00 13.67 14.74
C GLY A 293 5.51 13.37 14.88
N ASP A 294 4.65 14.25 14.35
CA ASP A 294 3.20 14.09 14.44
C ASP A 294 2.70 12.90 13.61
N VAL A 295 3.21 12.71 12.38
CA VAL A 295 2.86 11.53 11.56
C VAL A 295 3.52 10.24 12.06
N LEU A 296 4.58 10.33 12.86
CA LEU A 296 5.18 9.17 13.52
C LEU A 296 4.37 8.72 14.75
N LEU A 297 3.70 9.66 15.42
CA LEU A 297 2.80 9.41 16.54
C LEU A 297 1.44 8.85 16.10
N GLN A 298 1.04 9.16 14.85
CA GLN A 298 -0.23 8.80 14.23
C GLN A 298 -0.40 7.29 14.00
#